data_AF-A0AA38LW40-F1
#
_entry.id   AF-A0AA38LW40-F1
#
_cell.length_a   1.000
_cell.length_b   1.000
_cell.length_c   1.000
_cell.angle_alpha   90.00
_cell.angle_beta   90.00
_cell.angle_gamma   90.00
#
_symmetry.space_group_name_H-M   'P 1'
#
loop_
_entity.id
_entity.type
_entity.pdbx_description
1 polymer ?
#
loop_
_entity_poly.entity_id
_entity_poly.type
_entity_poly.pdbx_seq_one_letter_code
_entity_poly.pdbx_strand_id
1 'polypeptide(L)'
;MSIIRRALTTVSQAGPSTPPSIALTAPRAVRKRRDQAALNANPTGLPIAAKAPRVLPARLEAEFQALRTKGQYKGDEASGRKVFWDRQVLWRSRVRGVKGTKGEFLARDQGEAAEESTTPAATEGIIAQRIYLPNIQIRLMRNHTPPGTPYDPHTATFRIPHSMTKTDLRSYLTTLYGLAPTFIRTDNYFAPIKRTAKGSFKPEVGSTKSYKRAVIGLTEPFHYPDDVEELYAQGEASGVGEALGDERKRWIEENFNVEAMKESKKKALMKYHKGYRWRGKTHDNEGNTMREIMKKRWSKEDQLSEEVEKMREETRGLRIAE
;
A
#
# COMPACT_ATOMS: atom_id res chain seq x y z
N MET A 1 -18.69 51.49 -39.95
CA MET A 1 -20.15 51.23 -39.93
C MET A 1 -20.38 49.73 -39.98
N SER A 2 -20.94 49.16 -38.92
CA SER A 2 -21.70 47.89 -38.86
C SER A 2 -21.72 47.47 -37.39
N ILE A 3 -22.82 47.82 -36.72
CA ILE A 3 -23.10 47.53 -35.31
C ILE A 3 -24.04 46.34 -35.30
N ILE A 4 -23.65 45.24 -34.65
CA ILE A 4 -24.58 44.15 -34.32
C ILE A 4 -24.63 44.01 -32.80
N ARG A 5 -25.73 44.54 -32.25
CA ARG A 5 -26.20 44.28 -30.88
C ARG A 5 -26.82 42.89 -30.83
N ARG A 6 -26.53 42.11 -29.78
CA ARG A 6 -27.42 41.05 -29.32
C ARG A 6 -27.57 41.13 -27.81
N ALA A 7 -28.81 41.38 -27.40
CA ALA A 7 -29.30 41.33 -26.04
C ALA A 7 -29.60 39.89 -25.64
N LEU A 8 -29.37 39.55 -24.37
CA LEU A 8 -30.05 38.44 -23.70
C LEU A 8 -30.48 38.90 -22.30
N THR A 9 -31.76 39.24 -22.27
CA THR A 9 -32.79 39.06 -21.23
C THR A 9 -32.38 38.56 -19.84
N THR A 10 -32.84 39.31 -18.85
CA THR A 10 -33.01 38.97 -17.44
C THR A 10 -34.14 37.94 -17.22
N VAL A 11 -33.91 36.94 -16.38
CA VAL A 11 -34.95 36.26 -15.59
C VAL A 11 -34.45 36.19 -14.14
N SER A 12 -35.26 36.75 -13.24
CA SER A 12 -35.11 36.72 -11.78
C SER A 12 -36.15 35.77 -11.21
N GLN A 13 -35.77 34.83 -10.34
CA GLN A 13 -36.41 34.59 -9.02
C GLN A 13 -35.81 33.37 -8.25
N ALA A 14 -35.34 33.68 -7.03
CA ALA A 14 -35.49 32.96 -5.74
C ALA A 14 -34.86 31.57 -5.48
N GLY A 15 -34.02 31.49 -4.41
CA GLY A 15 -33.79 30.28 -3.58
C GLY A 15 -32.31 29.92 -3.26
N PRO A 16 -31.92 29.62 -2.00
CA PRO A 16 -30.51 29.58 -1.58
C PRO A 16 -29.82 28.19 -1.66
N SER A 17 -28.49 28.25 -1.80
CA SER A 17 -27.47 27.24 -1.46
C SER A 17 -27.57 25.84 -2.09
N THR A 18 -26.96 25.67 -3.27
CA THR A 18 -26.13 24.50 -3.57
C THR A 18 -25.10 24.91 -4.64
N PRO A 19 -23.78 24.71 -4.47
CA PRO A 19 -22.84 25.00 -5.55
C PRO A 19 -23.23 24.16 -6.78
N PRO A 20 -23.23 24.73 -8.00
CA PRO A 20 -23.56 23.97 -9.18
C PRO A 20 -22.57 22.80 -9.27
N SER A 21 -23.11 21.58 -9.22
CA SER A 21 -22.31 20.37 -9.37
C SER A 21 -21.39 20.53 -10.59
N ILE A 22 -20.11 20.21 -10.42
CA ILE A 22 -19.06 20.28 -11.46
C ILE A 22 -19.45 19.49 -12.73
N ALA A 23 -20.52 18.68 -12.67
CA ALA A 23 -21.14 18.01 -13.80
C ALA A 23 -21.77 18.96 -14.84
N LEU A 24 -22.24 20.16 -14.46
CA LEU A 24 -22.93 21.10 -15.34
C LEU A 24 -22.01 21.92 -16.25
N THR A 25 -20.71 21.96 -15.98
CA THR A 25 -19.69 22.66 -16.79
C THR A 25 -19.01 21.76 -17.83
N ALA A 26 -19.23 20.44 -17.78
CA ALA A 26 -18.66 19.53 -18.77
C ALA A 26 -19.40 19.64 -20.13
N PRO A 27 -18.69 19.57 -21.28
CA PRO A 27 -19.32 19.51 -22.60
C PRO A 27 -20.33 18.37 -22.71
N ARG A 28 -21.43 18.57 -23.44
CA ARG A 28 -22.56 17.62 -23.53
C ARG A 28 -22.13 16.21 -24.00
N ALA A 29 -21.11 16.13 -24.86
CA ALA A 29 -20.52 14.87 -25.32
C ALA A 29 -19.81 14.08 -24.20
N VAL A 30 -19.15 14.80 -23.27
CA VAL A 30 -18.46 14.20 -22.12
C VAL A 30 -19.46 13.65 -21.10
N ARG A 31 -20.59 14.35 -20.90
CA ARG A 31 -21.69 13.87 -20.04
C ARG A 31 -22.28 12.57 -20.58
N LYS A 32 -22.69 12.55 -21.85
CA LYS A 32 -23.21 11.34 -22.51
C LYS A 32 -22.25 10.14 -22.38
N ARG A 33 -20.95 10.37 -22.52
CA ARG A 33 -19.93 9.32 -22.37
C ARG A 33 -19.78 8.82 -20.92
N ARG A 34 -19.89 9.71 -19.94
CA ARG A 34 -19.85 9.36 -18.51
C ARG A 34 -21.09 8.60 -18.07
N ASP A 35 -22.26 9.01 -18.55
CA ASP A 35 -23.53 8.33 -18.26
C ASP A 35 -23.53 6.92 -18.86
N GLN A 36 -23.02 6.76 -20.09
CA GLN A 36 -22.83 5.45 -20.73
C GLN A 36 -21.76 4.58 -20.05
N ALA A 37 -20.72 5.19 -19.48
CA ALA A 37 -19.68 4.45 -18.76
C ALA A 37 -20.16 3.99 -17.37
N ALA A 38 -20.98 4.79 -16.68
CA ALA A 38 -21.55 4.45 -15.38
C ALA A 38 -22.52 3.25 -15.46
N LEU A 39 -23.28 3.14 -16.55
CA LEU A 39 -24.18 2.00 -16.80
C LEU A 39 -23.42 0.68 -17.07
N ASN A 40 -22.14 0.75 -17.42
CA ASN A 40 -21.30 -0.40 -17.76
C ASN A 40 -20.19 -0.68 -16.74
N ALA A 41 -20.11 0.10 -15.65
CA ALA A 41 -19.05 -0.01 -14.66
C ALA A 41 -19.47 -0.93 -13.51
N ASN A 42 -19.04 -2.20 -13.58
CA ASN A 42 -18.85 -2.99 -12.36
C ASN A 42 -17.59 -2.45 -11.63
N PRO A 43 -17.68 -2.04 -10.35
CA PRO A 43 -16.57 -1.43 -9.61
C PRO A 43 -15.42 -2.41 -9.27
N THR A 44 -15.55 -3.68 -9.63
CA THR A 44 -14.50 -4.69 -9.55
C THR A 44 -14.33 -5.28 -10.94
N GLY A 45 -13.23 -4.95 -11.61
CA GLY A 45 -12.86 -5.46 -12.95
C GLY A 45 -12.52 -6.96 -13.00
N LEU A 46 -13.21 -7.78 -12.20
CA LEU A 46 -13.26 -9.22 -12.37
C LEU A 46 -14.51 -9.53 -13.19
N PRO A 47 -14.42 -10.31 -14.28
CA PRO A 47 -15.62 -10.80 -14.94
C PRO A 47 -16.41 -11.61 -13.91
N ILE A 48 -17.57 -11.10 -13.49
CA ILE A 48 -18.60 -11.92 -12.88
C ILE A 48 -18.98 -12.87 -13.99
N ALA A 49 -18.45 -14.09 -13.95
CA ALA A 49 -18.92 -15.18 -14.78
C ALA A 49 -20.43 -15.24 -14.56
N ALA A 50 -21.20 -14.83 -15.58
CA ALA A 50 -22.61 -15.14 -15.71
C ALA A 50 -22.80 -16.58 -15.27
N LYS A 51 -23.80 -16.86 -14.43
CA LYS A 51 -24.18 -18.16 -13.82
C LYS A 51 -23.85 -19.36 -14.71
N ALA A 52 -22.57 -19.68 -14.86
CA ALA A 52 -22.14 -20.88 -15.50
C ALA A 52 -22.61 -21.97 -14.55
N PRO A 53 -23.14 -23.10 -15.05
CA PRO A 53 -23.29 -24.26 -14.19
C PRO A 53 -21.97 -24.41 -13.44
N ARG A 54 -22.03 -24.61 -12.11
CA ARG A 54 -20.85 -24.77 -11.26
C ARG A 54 -20.17 -26.10 -11.64
N VAL A 55 -19.54 -26.12 -12.81
CA VAL A 55 -18.84 -27.26 -13.36
C VAL A 55 -17.45 -27.26 -12.75
N LEU A 56 -17.04 -28.40 -12.21
CA LEU A 56 -15.69 -28.55 -11.70
C LEU A 56 -14.70 -28.39 -12.86
N PRO A 57 -13.55 -27.74 -12.64
CA PRO A 57 -12.46 -27.75 -13.62
C PRO A 57 -12.15 -29.20 -14.06
N ALA A 58 -11.84 -29.40 -15.35
CA ALA A 58 -11.70 -30.75 -15.95
C ALA A 58 -10.83 -31.73 -15.13
N ARG A 59 -9.73 -31.23 -14.54
CA ARG A 59 -8.86 -32.04 -13.67
C ARG A 59 -9.56 -32.52 -12.38
N LEU A 60 -10.36 -31.65 -11.75
CA LEU A 60 -11.12 -31.98 -10.55
C LEU A 60 -12.33 -32.87 -10.87
N GLU A 61 -12.91 -32.71 -12.05
CA GLU A 61 -13.99 -33.58 -12.53
C GLU A 61 -13.49 -35.02 -12.74
N ALA A 62 -12.33 -35.20 -13.39
CA ALA A 62 -11.70 -36.50 -13.55
C ALA A 62 -11.36 -37.15 -12.20
N GLU A 63 -10.87 -36.36 -11.24
CA GLU A 63 -10.59 -36.84 -9.89
C GLU A 63 -11.87 -37.25 -9.14
N PHE A 64 -12.94 -36.45 -9.24
CA PHE A 64 -14.23 -36.79 -8.66
C PHE A 64 -14.78 -38.09 -9.22
N GLN A 65 -14.75 -38.26 -10.55
CA GLN A 65 -15.21 -39.49 -11.21
C GLN A 65 -14.38 -40.70 -10.76
N ALA A 66 -13.05 -40.58 -10.67
CA ALA A 66 -12.16 -41.66 -10.21
C ALA A 66 -12.40 -42.05 -8.74
N LEU A 67 -12.77 -41.12 -7.87
CA LEU A 67 -13.10 -41.44 -6.47
C LEU A 67 -14.52 -42.01 -6.34
N ARG A 68 -15.44 -41.61 -7.23
CA ARG A 68 -16.79 -42.18 -7.31
C ARG A 68 -16.77 -43.63 -7.81
N THR A 69 -15.96 -43.95 -8.83
CA THR A 69 -15.79 -45.35 -9.29
C THR A 69 -15.17 -46.24 -8.21
N LYS A 70 -14.34 -45.67 -7.32
CA LYS A 70 -13.82 -46.33 -6.11
C LYS A 70 -14.84 -46.45 -4.98
N GLY A 71 -16.08 -46.00 -5.16
CA GLY A 71 -17.16 -46.12 -4.18
C GLY A 71 -17.09 -45.10 -3.02
N GLN A 72 -16.17 -44.13 -3.06
CA GLN A 72 -15.97 -43.16 -1.97
C GLN A 72 -17.12 -42.16 -1.87
N TYR A 73 -17.80 -41.83 -2.97
CA TYR A 73 -18.96 -40.92 -2.95
C TYR A 73 -20.22 -41.68 -3.34
N LYS A 74 -21.02 -42.06 -2.35
CA LYS A 74 -22.31 -42.75 -2.53
C LYS A 74 -23.45 -41.74 -2.69
N GLY A 75 -24.46 -42.10 -3.50
CA GLY A 75 -25.66 -41.29 -3.74
C GLY A 75 -25.68 -40.51 -5.05
N ASP A 76 -26.55 -39.50 -5.10
CA ASP A 76 -26.77 -38.64 -6.26
C ASP A 76 -25.52 -37.85 -6.65
N GLU A 77 -25.35 -37.59 -7.95
CA GLU A 77 -24.16 -36.91 -8.47
C GLU A 77 -23.99 -35.50 -7.90
N ALA A 78 -25.09 -34.79 -7.72
CA ALA A 78 -25.08 -33.43 -7.19
C ALA A 78 -24.64 -33.38 -5.72
N SER A 79 -25.11 -34.33 -4.89
CA SER A 79 -24.74 -34.41 -3.47
C SER A 79 -23.29 -34.86 -3.32
N GLY A 80 -22.87 -35.88 -4.09
CA GLY A 80 -21.47 -36.33 -4.15
C GLY A 80 -20.50 -35.22 -4.56
N ARG A 81 -20.85 -34.42 -5.58
CA ARG A 81 -20.04 -33.27 -6.02
C ARG A 81 -19.93 -32.19 -4.94
N LYS A 82 -21.02 -31.90 -4.23
CA LYS A 82 -21.01 -30.91 -3.13
C LYS A 82 -20.06 -31.35 -2.01
N VAL A 83 -20.18 -32.62 -1.57
CA VAL A 83 -19.31 -33.18 -0.52
C VAL A 83 -17.85 -33.22 -0.99
N PHE A 84 -17.59 -33.62 -2.23
CA PHE A 84 -16.24 -33.58 -2.81
C PHE A 84 -15.69 -32.15 -2.79
N TRP A 85 -16.48 -31.15 -3.19
CA TRP A 85 -16.06 -29.75 -3.21
C TRP A 85 -15.77 -29.22 -1.80
N ASP A 86 -16.67 -29.46 -0.85
CA ASP A 86 -16.49 -29.05 0.55
C ASP A 86 -15.23 -29.69 1.14
N ARG A 87 -14.94 -30.95 0.79
CA ARG A 87 -13.69 -31.64 1.15
C ARG A 87 -12.46 -31.09 0.45
N GLN A 88 -12.55 -30.70 -0.82
CA GLN A 88 -11.44 -29.99 -1.49
C GLN A 88 -11.18 -28.64 -0.83
N VAL A 89 -12.21 -27.91 -0.41
CA VAL A 89 -12.07 -26.64 0.30
C VAL A 89 -11.45 -26.87 1.67
N LEU A 90 -11.91 -27.88 2.43
CA LEU A 90 -11.32 -28.28 3.71
C LEU A 90 -9.87 -28.75 3.55
N TRP A 91 -9.57 -29.52 2.53
CA TRP A 91 -8.20 -29.92 2.21
C TRP A 91 -7.38 -28.67 1.87
N ARG A 92 -7.83 -27.79 0.98
CA ARG A 92 -7.08 -26.57 0.61
C ARG A 92 -6.91 -25.58 1.77
N SER A 93 -7.87 -25.50 2.69
CA SER A 93 -7.74 -24.70 3.91
C SER A 93 -6.79 -25.35 4.93
N ARG A 94 -6.65 -26.69 4.92
CA ARG A 94 -5.75 -27.48 5.78
C ARG A 94 -4.39 -27.85 5.17
N VAL A 95 -4.20 -27.74 3.86
CA VAL A 95 -3.01 -28.19 3.09
C VAL A 95 -1.73 -27.45 3.46
N ARG A 96 -1.80 -26.44 4.32
CA ARG A 96 -0.63 -26.05 5.08
C ARG A 96 -0.54 -26.92 6.33
N GLY A 97 0.05 -28.11 6.17
CA GLY A 97 0.51 -28.92 7.29
C GLY A 97 -0.31 -30.17 7.61
N VAL A 98 -0.56 -31.05 6.63
CA VAL A 98 -0.95 -32.46 6.93
C VAL A 98 0.10 -33.39 6.34
N LYS A 99 0.65 -34.29 7.18
CA LYS A 99 1.41 -35.45 6.73
C LYS A 99 0.38 -36.48 6.26
N GLY A 100 0.20 -36.55 4.95
CA GLY A 100 -0.65 -37.54 4.30
C GLY A 100 -0.92 -37.18 2.85
N THR A 101 -1.00 -38.18 1.97
CA THR A 101 -1.44 -37.92 0.60
C THR A 101 -2.90 -37.44 0.61
N LYS A 102 -3.30 -36.67 -0.41
CA LYS A 102 -4.69 -36.21 -0.56
C LYS A 102 -5.72 -37.36 -0.46
N GLY A 103 -5.33 -38.55 -0.90
CA GLY A 103 -6.14 -39.77 -0.78
C GLY A 103 -6.34 -40.24 0.66
N GLU A 104 -5.28 -40.26 1.49
CA GLU A 104 -5.36 -40.65 2.91
C GLU A 104 -6.27 -39.74 3.72
N PHE A 105 -6.25 -38.42 3.47
CA PHE A 105 -7.14 -37.48 4.13
C PHE A 105 -8.61 -37.73 3.78
N LEU A 106 -8.89 -37.98 2.49
CA LEU A 106 -10.25 -38.23 2.02
C LEU A 106 -10.80 -39.59 2.51
N ALA A 107 -9.92 -40.58 2.72
CA ALA A 107 -10.28 -41.90 3.25
C ALA A 107 -10.53 -41.87 4.76
N ARG A 108 -9.70 -41.15 5.55
CA ARG A 108 -9.82 -41.09 7.02
C ARG A 108 -11.12 -40.43 7.49
N ASP A 109 -11.67 -39.51 6.71
CA ASP A 109 -12.95 -38.84 6.96
C ASP A 109 -14.18 -39.70 6.60
N GLN A 110 -13.98 -40.86 5.94
CA GLN A 110 -15.05 -41.77 5.52
C GLN A 110 -15.27 -42.96 6.47
N GLY A 111 -14.50 -43.04 7.56
CA GLY A 111 -14.63 -44.13 8.54
C GLY A 111 -14.09 -45.47 8.05
N GLU A 112 -13.32 -45.51 6.95
CA GLU A 112 -12.48 -46.67 6.66
C GLU A 112 -11.35 -46.68 7.69
N ALA A 113 -11.40 -47.67 8.59
CA ALA A 113 -10.46 -47.86 9.67
C ALA A 113 -9.03 -47.87 9.11
N ALA A 114 -8.32 -46.76 9.30
CA ALA A 114 -6.87 -46.79 9.29
C ALA A 114 -6.46 -47.66 10.47
N GLU A 115 -5.95 -48.86 10.18
CA GLU A 115 -5.35 -49.75 11.14
C GLU A 115 -4.50 -48.96 12.13
N GLU A 116 -4.70 -49.31 13.40
CA GLU A 116 -4.18 -48.69 14.60
C GLU A 116 -2.65 -48.76 14.63
N SER A 117 -2.00 -47.84 13.92
CA SER A 117 -0.57 -47.57 14.08
C SER A 117 -0.35 -46.91 15.44
N THR A 118 -0.11 -47.77 16.42
CA THR A 118 0.28 -47.43 17.79
C THR A 118 1.59 -46.65 17.76
N THR A 119 1.50 -45.32 17.67
CA THR A 119 2.58 -44.41 18.09
C THR A 119 1.98 -43.30 18.97
N PRO A 120 2.38 -43.22 20.25
CA PRO A 120 1.80 -42.26 21.18
C PRO A 120 2.53 -40.92 21.06
N ALA A 121 1.98 -39.99 20.26
CA ALA A 121 2.19 -38.54 20.37
C ALA A 121 1.39 -37.80 19.30
N ALA A 122 0.08 -38.06 19.22
CA ALA A 122 -0.82 -37.12 18.56
C ALA A 122 -1.08 -35.93 19.49
N THR A 123 -0.03 -35.18 19.84
CA THR A 123 -0.23 -33.78 20.18
C THR A 123 -0.93 -33.15 18.99
N GLU A 124 -1.96 -32.33 19.23
CA GLU A 124 -2.62 -31.43 18.30
C GLU A 124 -1.62 -30.40 17.74
N GLY A 125 -0.61 -30.90 17.04
CA GLY A 125 0.52 -30.17 16.55
C GLY A 125 0.14 -29.55 15.24
N ILE A 126 0.01 -28.22 15.23
CA ILE A 126 0.21 -27.45 14.02
C ILE A 126 1.52 -27.96 13.40
N ILE A 127 1.43 -28.70 12.29
CA ILE A 127 2.60 -29.27 11.60
C ILE A 127 3.32 -28.11 10.94
N ALA A 128 4.17 -27.43 11.71
CA ALA A 128 5.20 -26.57 11.18
C ALA A 128 6.14 -27.47 10.36
N GLN A 129 6.03 -27.40 9.02
CA GLN A 129 7.02 -28.02 8.16
C GLN A 129 8.38 -27.43 8.53
N ARG A 130 9.28 -28.27 9.07
CA ARG A 130 10.63 -27.85 9.42
C ARG A 130 11.37 -27.51 8.14
N ILE A 131 11.65 -26.23 7.95
CA ILE A 131 12.48 -25.73 6.85
C ILE A 131 13.85 -25.45 7.44
N TYR A 132 14.81 -26.35 7.19
CA TYR A 132 16.17 -26.22 7.72
C TYR A 132 16.96 -25.12 7.01
N LEU A 133 16.74 -24.93 5.70
CA LEU A 133 17.49 -23.99 4.86
C LEU A 133 16.51 -23.08 4.10
N PRO A 134 15.98 -22.03 4.76
CA PRO A 134 15.04 -21.12 4.13
C PRO A 134 15.74 -20.23 3.09
N ASN A 135 15.41 -20.38 1.81
CA ASN A 135 15.84 -19.45 0.76
C ASN A 135 14.81 -18.32 0.57
N ILE A 136 14.66 -17.49 1.60
CA ILE A 136 13.77 -16.32 1.56
C ILE A 136 14.54 -15.06 1.91
N GLN A 137 14.22 -13.99 1.20
CA GLN A 137 14.77 -12.67 1.43
C GLN A 137 13.66 -11.76 1.95
N ILE A 138 13.90 -11.19 3.13
CA ILE A 138 13.02 -10.19 3.74
C ILE A 138 13.80 -8.89 3.82
N ARG A 139 13.16 -7.78 3.49
CA ARG A 139 13.79 -6.46 3.52
C ARG A 139 13.10 -5.59 4.55
N LEU A 140 13.85 -5.13 5.54
CA LEU A 140 13.41 -4.07 6.44
C LEU A 140 13.27 -2.76 5.64
N MET A 141 12.13 -2.11 5.77
CA MET A 141 11.79 -0.86 5.09
C MET A 141 11.47 0.20 6.13
N ARG A 142 11.92 1.43 5.90
CA ARG A 142 11.51 2.56 6.74
C ARG A 142 10.00 2.69 6.77
N ASN A 143 9.45 2.93 7.96
CA ASN A 143 8.04 3.22 8.09
C ASN A 143 7.75 4.56 7.43
N HIS A 144 6.58 4.65 6.82
CA HIS A 144 6.11 5.90 6.25
C HIS A 144 5.40 6.70 7.34
N THR A 145 6.00 7.81 7.74
CA THR A 145 5.40 8.80 8.64
C THR A 145 4.87 9.95 7.79
N PRO A 146 3.56 10.22 7.78
CA PRO A 146 3.02 11.45 7.21
C PRO A 146 3.69 12.69 7.82
N PRO A 147 3.82 13.79 7.06
CA PRO A 147 4.36 15.02 7.60
C PRO A 147 3.46 15.53 8.74
N GLY A 148 4.05 15.85 9.89
CA GLY A 148 3.35 16.36 11.06
C GLY A 148 2.83 15.30 12.05
N THR A 149 2.99 14.01 11.76
CA THR A 149 2.75 12.94 12.74
C THR A 149 4.07 12.42 13.30
N PRO A 150 4.14 12.12 14.62
CA PRO A 150 5.35 11.54 15.21
C PRO A 150 5.62 10.13 14.66
N TYR A 151 6.89 9.74 14.62
CA TYR A 151 7.30 8.39 14.24
C TYR A 151 6.85 7.37 15.30
N ASP A 152 6.34 6.22 14.86
CA ASP A 152 5.99 5.11 15.75
C ASP A 152 7.15 4.09 15.82
N PRO A 153 7.90 4.03 16.93
CA PRO A 153 9.04 3.12 17.08
C PRO A 153 8.64 1.68 17.39
N HIS A 154 7.39 1.42 17.81
CA HIS A 154 6.90 0.08 18.09
C HIS A 154 6.39 -0.64 16.85
N THR A 155 6.50 -0.01 15.69
CA THR A 155 6.09 -0.62 14.42
C THR A 155 7.32 -0.82 13.53
N ALA A 156 7.40 -1.95 12.85
CA ALA A 156 8.39 -2.19 11.81
C ALA A 156 7.74 -2.69 10.52
N THR A 157 8.21 -2.18 9.38
CA THR A 157 7.69 -2.56 8.06
C THR A 157 8.70 -3.41 7.30
N PHE A 158 8.25 -4.54 6.76
CA PHE A 158 9.05 -5.43 5.93
C PHE A 158 8.43 -5.62 4.55
N ARG A 159 9.28 -5.79 3.54
CA ARG A 159 8.89 -6.41 2.26
C ARG A 159 9.21 -7.88 2.30
N ILE A 160 8.19 -8.70 2.06
CA ILE A 160 8.26 -10.16 2.10
C ILE A 160 7.84 -10.77 0.74
N PRO A 161 8.24 -12.02 0.46
CA PRO A 161 7.75 -12.76 -0.69
C PRO A 161 6.21 -12.94 -0.66
N HIS A 162 5.58 -12.93 -1.84
CA HIS A 162 4.12 -13.13 -1.95
C HIS A 162 3.65 -14.51 -1.47
N SER A 163 4.52 -15.51 -1.47
CA SER A 163 4.23 -16.85 -0.96
C SER A 163 4.19 -16.93 0.57
N MET A 164 4.89 -16.02 1.25
CA MET A 164 5.10 -16.04 2.70
C MET A 164 3.84 -15.61 3.46
N THR A 165 3.50 -16.32 4.53
CA THR A 165 2.34 -16.02 5.38
C THR A 165 2.72 -15.35 6.69
N LYS A 166 1.71 -14.90 7.45
CA LYS A 166 1.88 -14.29 8.77
C LYS A 166 2.51 -15.26 9.77
N THR A 167 2.10 -16.53 9.74
CA THR A 167 2.63 -17.57 10.62
C THR A 167 4.08 -17.90 10.27
N ASP A 168 4.41 -18.00 8.97
CA ASP A 168 5.79 -18.23 8.51
C ASP A 168 6.70 -17.06 8.89
N LEU A 169 6.19 -15.82 8.81
CA LEU A 169 6.94 -14.63 9.20
C LEU A 169 7.17 -14.54 10.70
N ARG A 170 6.15 -14.86 11.50
CA ARG A 170 6.30 -14.95 12.97
C ARG A 170 7.36 -15.97 13.34
N SER A 171 7.26 -17.20 12.83
CA SER A 171 8.24 -18.25 13.13
C SER A 171 9.64 -17.85 12.67
N TYR A 172 9.78 -17.32 11.45
CA TYR A 172 11.07 -16.88 10.91
C TYR A 172 11.75 -15.79 11.76
N LEU A 173 11.00 -14.77 12.19
CA LEU A 173 11.55 -13.68 13.00
C LEU A 173 11.92 -14.16 14.41
N THR A 174 11.08 -15.00 15.01
CA THR A 174 11.36 -15.53 16.35
C THR A 174 12.54 -16.50 16.36
N THR A 175 12.66 -17.39 15.37
CA THR A 175 13.74 -18.39 15.37
C THR A 175 15.09 -17.86 14.90
N LEU A 176 15.12 -16.98 13.90
CA LEU A 176 16.40 -16.47 13.35
C LEU A 176 16.86 -15.18 14.00
N TYR A 177 15.94 -14.29 14.39
CA TYR A 177 16.26 -12.97 14.93
C TYR A 177 15.94 -12.84 16.42
N GLY A 178 15.36 -13.87 17.06
CA GLY A 178 14.90 -13.78 18.45
C GLY A 178 13.77 -12.76 18.65
N LEU A 179 13.17 -12.24 17.57
CA LEU A 179 12.18 -11.18 17.64
C LEU A 179 10.78 -11.78 17.83
N ALA A 180 10.11 -11.40 18.91
CA ALA A 180 8.74 -11.81 19.21
C ALA A 180 7.74 -10.72 18.77
N PRO A 181 7.06 -10.87 17.61
CA PRO A 181 6.14 -9.85 17.13
C PRO A 181 4.77 -9.94 17.82
N THR A 182 4.28 -8.81 18.32
CA THR A 182 2.97 -8.69 19.00
C THR A 182 1.83 -8.92 18.02
N PHE A 183 1.86 -8.22 16.87
CA PHE A 183 0.88 -8.39 15.80
C PHE A 183 1.56 -8.34 14.44
N ILE A 184 0.92 -8.95 13.43
CA ILE A 184 1.38 -8.91 12.05
C ILE A 184 0.19 -8.59 11.13
N ARG A 185 0.30 -7.47 10.43
CA ARG A 185 -0.59 -7.10 9.32
C ARG A 185 0.15 -7.29 8.00
N THR A 186 -0.54 -7.79 6.99
CA THR A 186 0.07 -7.99 5.66
C THR A 186 -0.83 -7.44 4.58
N ASP A 187 -0.24 -6.72 3.64
CA ASP A 187 -0.93 -6.14 2.49
C ASP A 187 -0.21 -6.54 1.19
N ASN A 188 -0.96 -6.94 0.16
CA ASN A 188 -0.40 -7.25 -1.16
C ASN A 188 -0.46 -6.02 -2.06
N TYR A 189 0.69 -5.50 -2.45
CA TYR A 189 0.80 -4.43 -3.44
C TYR A 189 1.04 -5.01 -4.82
N PHE A 190 0.14 -4.68 -5.76
CA PHE A 190 0.29 -5.03 -7.17
C PHE A 190 0.84 -3.84 -7.94
N ALA A 191 1.82 -4.11 -8.81
CA ALA A 191 2.35 -3.13 -9.73
C ALA A 191 1.25 -2.62 -10.68
N PRO A 192 1.24 -1.32 -11.04
CA PRO A 192 0.35 -0.83 -12.06
C PRO A 192 0.64 -1.51 -13.40
N ILE A 193 -0.42 -1.81 -14.15
CA ILE A 193 -0.30 -2.38 -15.50
C ILE A 193 -0.04 -1.22 -16.46
N LYS A 194 1.08 -1.26 -17.19
CA LYS A 194 1.43 -0.27 -18.20
C LYS A 194 1.41 -0.88 -19.60
N ARG A 195 1.07 -0.06 -20.59
CA ARG A 195 1.17 -0.45 -22.00
C ARG A 195 2.62 -0.34 -22.44
N THR A 196 3.20 -1.45 -22.88
CA THR A 196 4.52 -1.47 -23.50
C THR A 196 4.51 -0.76 -24.85
N ALA A 197 5.68 -0.33 -25.33
CA ALA A 197 5.82 0.30 -26.65
C ALA A 197 5.24 -0.57 -27.80
N LYS A 198 5.29 -1.90 -27.65
CA LYS A 198 4.72 -2.87 -28.59
C LYS A 198 3.19 -3.07 -28.43
N GLY A 199 2.53 -2.26 -27.61
CA GLY A 199 1.09 -2.28 -27.41
C GLY A 199 0.56 -3.31 -26.41
N SER A 200 1.39 -4.24 -25.91
CA SER A 200 0.99 -5.24 -24.90
C SER A 200 0.89 -4.65 -23.49
N PHE A 201 -0.10 -5.09 -22.71
CA PHE A 201 -0.23 -4.71 -21.29
C PHE A 201 0.65 -5.60 -20.44
N LYS A 202 1.60 -5.01 -19.72
CA LYS A 202 2.47 -5.73 -18.78
C LYS A 202 2.53 -5.00 -17.44
N PRO A 203 2.62 -5.72 -16.32
CA PRO A 203 2.92 -5.07 -15.04
C PRO A 203 4.25 -4.34 -15.16
N GLU A 204 4.34 -3.17 -14.52
CA GLU A 204 5.58 -2.41 -14.50
C GLU A 204 6.69 -3.22 -13.81
N VAL A 205 7.85 -3.26 -14.47
CA VAL A 205 9.04 -3.96 -13.99
C VAL A 205 10.02 -2.94 -13.42
N GLY A 206 10.71 -3.27 -12.32
CA GLY A 206 11.69 -2.41 -11.67
C GLY A 206 11.26 -1.91 -10.30
N SER A 207 11.38 -0.61 -10.05
CA SER A 207 11.12 0.02 -8.74
C SER A 207 9.68 -0.18 -8.24
N THR A 208 8.71 -0.23 -9.17
CA THR A 208 7.28 -0.42 -8.88
C THR A 208 6.83 -1.89 -8.99
N LYS A 209 7.73 -2.85 -8.76
CA LYS A 209 7.39 -4.29 -8.76
C LYS A 209 6.33 -4.60 -7.70
N SER A 210 5.46 -5.57 -7.97
CA SER A 210 4.53 -6.11 -6.96
C SER A 210 5.29 -6.68 -5.77
N TYR A 211 4.91 -6.30 -4.55
CA TYR A 211 5.49 -6.81 -3.31
C TYR A 211 4.41 -7.05 -2.27
N LYS A 212 4.70 -7.93 -1.31
CA LYS A 212 3.87 -8.05 -0.11
C LYS A 212 4.54 -7.24 1.00
N ARG A 213 3.78 -6.36 1.64
CA ARG A 213 4.19 -5.58 2.81
C ARG A 213 3.72 -6.31 4.06
N ALA A 214 4.59 -6.43 5.05
CA ALA A 214 4.23 -6.86 6.39
C ALA A 214 4.52 -5.71 7.36
N VAL A 215 3.53 -5.31 8.14
CA VAL A 215 3.66 -4.34 9.24
C VAL A 215 3.59 -5.15 10.52
N ILE A 216 4.58 -4.97 11.39
CA ILE A 216 4.81 -5.79 12.57
C ILE A 216 4.83 -4.89 13.79
N GLY A 217 4.10 -5.29 14.83
CA GLY A 217 4.23 -4.68 16.16
C GLY A 217 5.40 -5.30 16.91
N LEU A 218 6.29 -4.46 17.42
CA LEU A 218 7.44 -4.80 18.23
C LEU A 218 7.10 -4.66 19.71
N THR A 219 7.71 -5.51 20.54
CA THR A 219 7.62 -5.36 22.00
C THR A 219 8.53 -4.23 22.48
N GLU A 220 9.73 -4.14 21.91
CA GLU A 220 10.71 -3.10 22.19
C GLU A 220 10.71 -2.02 21.10
N PRO A 221 10.89 -0.73 21.44
CA PRO A 221 10.95 0.33 20.45
C PRO A 221 12.22 0.19 19.58
N PHE A 222 12.09 0.49 18.29
CA PHE A 222 13.19 0.46 17.34
C PHE A 222 13.27 1.75 16.54
N HIS A 223 14.44 2.37 16.55
CA HIS A 223 14.78 3.54 15.73
C HIS A 223 15.83 3.18 14.69
N TYR A 224 15.76 3.86 13.54
CA TYR A 224 16.77 3.70 12.51
C TYR A 224 18.06 4.44 12.90
N PRO A 225 19.25 3.93 12.54
CA PRO A 225 20.51 4.60 12.86
C PRO A 225 20.70 5.99 12.24
N ASP A 226 19.83 6.40 11.32
CA ASP A 226 19.83 7.72 10.71
C ASP A 226 18.67 8.61 11.18
N ASP A 227 17.92 8.15 12.17
CA ASP A 227 16.91 8.93 12.84
C ASP A 227 17.58 9.99 13.73
N VAL A 228 17.73 11.19 13.17
CA VAL A 228 18.39 12.32 13.85
C VAL A 228 17.60 12.77 15.08
N GLU A 229 16.27 12.65 15.08
CA GLU A 229 15.41 13.10 16.18
C GLU A 229 15.68 12.27 17.45
N GLU A 230 15.81 10.96 17.30
CA GLU A 230 16.17 10.07 18.41
C GLU A 230 17.60 10.31 18.90
N LEU A 231 18.55 10.59 18.00
CA LEU A 231 19.92 10.93 18.41
C LEU A 231 19.97 12.23 19.24
N TYR A 232 19.15 13.22 18.89
CA TYR A 232 19.00 14.41 19.72
C TYR A 232 18.42 14.04 21.10
N ALA A 233 17.35 13.23 21.16
CA ALA A 233 16.73 12.81 22.42
C ALA A 233 17.67 11.98 23.32
N GLN A 234 18.42 11.03 22.75
CA GLN A 234 19.41 10.22 23.47
C GLN A 234 20.58 11.06 23.97
N GLY A 235 21.04 12.01 23.15
CA GLY A 235 22.09 12.90 23.57
C GLY A 235 21.61 13.93 24.60
N GLU A 236 20.35 14.38 24.56
CA GLU A 236 19.77 15.23 25.62
C GLU A 236 19.80 14.52 26.97
N ALA A 237 19.46 13.22 27.00
CA ALA A 237 19.55 12.41 28.22
C ALA A 237 20.99 12.29 28.77
N SER A 238 22.01 12.44 27.91
CA SER A 238 23.43 12.43 28.31
C SER A 238 24.07 13.83 28.39
N GLY A 239 23.32 14.90 28.09
CA GLY A 239 23.80 16.28 28.04
C GLY A 239 24.63 16.65 26.79
N VAL A 240 24.67 15.78 25.77
CA VAL A 240 25.48 15.94 24.54
C VAL A 240 24.60 15.86 23.26
N GLY A 241 23.30 16.14 23.39
CA GLY A 241 22.27 16.05 22.33
C GLY A 241 22.62 16.72 21.03
N GLU A 242 22.86 18.03 21.11
CA GLU A 242 23.08 18.86 19.93
C GLU A 242 24.32 18.42 19.15
N ALA A 243 25.41 18.14 19.86
CA ALA A 243 26.67 17.73 19.27
C ALA A 243 26.54 16.39 18.51
N LEU A 244 25.90 15.38 19.11
CA LEU A 244 25.72 14.07 18.48
C LEU A 244 24.85 14.13 17.23
N GLY A 245 23.74 14.88 17.29
CA GLY A 245 22.86 15.07 16.14
C GLY A 245 23.56 15.83 14.99
N ASP A 246 24.33 16.86 15.32
CA ASP A 246 25.07 17.66 14.33
C ASP A 246 26.23 16.90 13.71
N GLU A 247 27.01 16.15 14.50
CA GLU A 247 28.04 15.24 14.00
C GLU A 247 27.46 14.22 13.03
N ARG A 248 26.29 13.66 13.35
CA ARG A 248 25.61 12.72 12.46
C ARG A 248 25.16 13.39 11.17
N LYS A 249 24.56 14.58 11.24
CA LYS A 249 24.15 15.35 10.05
C LYS A 249 25.34 15.66 9.15
N ARG A 250 26.47 16.09 9.73
CA ARG A 250 27.72 16.34 9.00
C ARG A 250 28.22 15.07 8.33
N TRP A 251 28.28 13.95 9.04
CA TRP A 251 28.69 12.66 8.48
C TRP A 251 27.79 12.21 7.33
N ILE A 252 26.47 12.38 7.45
CA ILE A 252 25.52 12.07 6.37
C ILE A 252 25.79 12.95 5.15
N GLU A 253 26.04 14.24 5.34
CA GLU A 253 26.30 15.16 4.23
C GLU A 253 27.64 14.86 3.56
N GLU A 254 28.70 14.60 4.31
CA GLU A 254 30.02 14.26 3.77
C GLU A 254 30.01 12.98 2.93
N ASN A 255 29.31 11.93 3.40
CA ASN A 255 29.30 10.64 2.71
C ASN A 255 28.29 10.58 1.56
N PHE A 256 27.15 11.25 1.68
CA PHE A 256 26.03 11.09 0.76
C PHE A 256 25.65 12.36 -0.01
N ASN A 257 26.20 13.53 0.35
CA ASN A 257 25.92 14.83 -0.26
C ASN A 257 24.40 15.08 -0.42
N VAL A 258 23.64 14.84 0.66
CA VAL A 258 22.17 14.78 0.63
C VAL A 258 21.58 16.15 0.29
N GLU A 259 22.11 17.22 0.86
CA GLU A 259 21.69 18.60 0.59
C GLU A 259 22.03 19.00 -0.84
N ALA A 260 23.26 18.73 -1.29
CA ALA A 260 23.65 18.99 -2.68
C ALA A 260 22.75 18.22 -3.68
N MET A 261 22.37 16.98 -3.37
CA MET A 261 21.42 16.22 -4.18
C MET A 261 20.01 16.81 -4.13
N LYS A 262 19.53 17.26 -2.97
CA LYS A 262 18.23 17.94 -2.82
C LYS A 262 18.20 19.22 -3.64
N GLU A 263 19.25 20.03 -3.56
CA GLU A 263 19.39 21.24 -4.38
C GLU A 263 19.42 20.93 -5.87
N SER A 264 20.22 19.95 -6.28
CA SER A 264 20.32 19.54 -7.68
C SER A 264 18.98 19.04 -8.20
N LYS A 265 18.24 18.24 -7.43
CA LYS A 265 16.86 17.83 -7.74
C LYS A 265 15.92 19.04 -7.83
N LYS A 266 16.00 20.00 -6.91
CA LYS A 266 15.19 21.22 -6.93
C LYS A 266 15.49 22.05 -8.18
N LYS A 267 16.77 22.23 -8.53
CA LYS A 267 17.24 22.92 -9.74
C LYS A 267 16.78 22.19 -11.01
N ALA A 268 16.89 20.86 -11.06
CA ALA A 268 16.43 20.03 -12.16
C ALA A 268 14.91 20.10 -12.32
N LEU A 269 14.16 19.98 -11.22
CA LEU A 269 12.69 20.08 -11.21
C LEU A 269 12.24 21.47 -11.67
N MET A 270 12.90 22.54 -11.22
CA MET A 270 12.68 23.90 -11.74
C MET A 270 12.97 23.98 -13.23
N LYS A 271 14.04 23.35 -13.73
CA LYS A 271 14.36 23.32 -15.17
C LYS A 271 13.30 22.57 -15.97
N TYR A 272 12.75 21.48 -15.44
CA TYR A 272 11.63 20.75 -16.04
C TYR A 272 10.37 21.60 -16.10
N HIS A 273 9.96 22.24 -14.99
CA HIS A 273 8.77 23.11 -14.97
C HIS A 273 8.95 24.41 -15.77
N LYS A 274 10.17 24.94 -15.86
CA LYS A 274 10.48 26.12 -16.69
C LYS A 274 10.45 25.81 -18.20
N GLY A 275 10.37 24.52 -18.57
CA GLY A 275 10.43 24.07 -19.95
C GLY A 275 11.86 24.14 -20.50
N TYR A 276 12.34 23.01 -21.04
CA TYR A 276 13.59 22.99 -21.80
C TYR A 276 13.33 23.57 -23.19
N ARG A 277 13.23 24.90 -23.35
CA ARG A 277 13.22 25.51 -24.70
C ARG A 277 14.02 26.80 -24.83
N TRP A 278 14.91 26.70 -25.81
CA TRP A 278 15.80 27.65 -26.46
C TRP A 278 15.06 28.72 -27.30
N ARG A 279 13.99 29.36 -26.79
CA ARG A 279 13.34 30.50 -27.49
C ARG A 279 13.01 31.67 -26.56
N GLY A 280 13.07 32.86 -27.17
CA GLY A 280 13.42 34.15 -26.57
C GLY A 280 12.42 34.80 -25.61
N LYS A 281 12.91 35.92 -25.07
CA LYS A 281 12.49 36.73 -23.92
C LYS A 281 11.04 37.28 -23.93
N THR A 282 10.21 36.94 -24.92
CA THR A 282 9.05 37.77 -25.30
C THR A 282 7.67 37.10 -25.22
N HIS A 283 7.52 35.86 -24.77
CA HIS A 283 6.19 35.27 -24.54
C HIS A 283 5.85 35.14 -23.06
N ASP A 284 4.58 35.42 -22.72
CA ASP A 284 3.94 35.25 -21.41
C ASP A 284 4.20 33.84 -20.87
N ASN A 285 5.24 33.72 -20.05
CA ASN A 285 5.74 32.46 -19.54
C ASN A 285 5.17 32.21 -18.15
N GLU A 286 4.45 31.11 -17.98
CA GLU A 286 3.96 30.58 -16.70
C GLU A 286 5.06 30.49 -15.62
N GLY A 287 6.33 30.34 -16.03
CA GLY A 287 7.48 30.35 -15.12
C GLY A 287 7.80 31.71 -14.48
N ASN A 288 7.57 32.83 -15.18
CA ASN A 288 7.72 34.15 -14.58
C ASN A 288 6.57 34.42 -13.60
N THR A 289 5.35 34.06 -13.97
CA THR A 289 4.19 34.10 -13.08
C THR A 289 4.40 33.23 -11.85
N MET A 290 4.92 32.01 -11.97
CA MET A 290 5.25 31.16 -10.81
C MET A 290 6.37 31.75 -9.95
N ARG A 291 7.39 32.40 -10.53
CA ARG A 291 8.43 33.10 -9.77
C ARG A 291 7.87 34.30 -9.01
N GLU A 292 6.99 35.07 -9.62
CA GLU A 292 6.29 36.18 -8.95
C GLU A 292 5.36 35.68 -7.86
N ILE A 293 4.62 34.58 -8.10
CA ILE A 293 3.78 33.93 -7.09
C ILE A 293 4.65 33.45 -5.91
N MET A 294 5.80 32.83 -6.17
CA MET A 294 6.72 32.40 -5.12
C MET A 294 7.31 33.58 -4.34
N LYS A 295 7.75 34.65 -5.02
CA LYS A 295 8.22 35.87 -4.35
C LYS A 295 7.14 36.49 -3.47
N LYS A 296 5.90 36.56 -3.96
CA LYS A 296 4.75 37.07 -3.19
C LYS A 296 4.40 36.16 -2.00
N ARG A 297 4.47 34.83 -2.16
CA ARG A 297 4.30 33.90 -1.04
C ARG A 297 5.35 34.08 0.02
N TRP A 298 6.63 34.16 -0.38
CA TRP A 298 7.72 34.33 0.57
C TRP A 298 7.60 35.64 1.34
N SER A 299 7.37 36.76 0.64
CA SER A 299 7.12 38.06 1.31
C SER A 299 5.92 38.03 2.26
N LYS A 300 4.89 37.22 1.96
CA LYS A 300 3.73 37.05 2.84
C LYS A 300 4.02 36.16 4.05
N GLU A 301 4.82 35.11 3.87
CA GLU A 301 5.29 34.25 4.96
C GLU A 301 6.19 35.03 5.93
N ASP A 302 7.10 35.87 5.43
CA ASP A 302 7.95 36.74 6.25
C ASP A 302 7.10 37.74 7.06
N GLN A 303 6.14 38.40 6.43
CA GLN A 303 5.20 39.30 7.12
C GLN A 303 4.39 38.58 8.20
N LEU A 304 3.90 37.37 7.90
CA LEU A 304 3.16 36.56 8.88
C LEU A 304 4.06 36.13 10.05
N SER A 305 5.34 35.80 9.80
CA SER A 305 6.26 35.47 10.90
C SER A 305 6.52 36.67 11.81
N GLU A 306 6.75 37.86 11.26
CA GLU A 306 6.95 39.08 12.05
C GLU A 306 5.70 39.41 12.90
N GLU A 307 4.50 39.22 12.35
CA GLU A 307 3.26 39.51 13.06
C GLU A 307 2.94 38.46 14.14
N VAL A 308 3.27 37.19 13.89
CA VAL A 308 3.21 36.12 14.91
C VAL A 308 4.21 36.38 16.03
N GLU A 309 5.40 36.88 15.74
CA GLU A 309 6.38 37.28 16.75
C GLU A 309 5.87 38.44 17.61
N LYS A 310 5.32 39.50 16.99
CA LYS A 310 4.69 40.61 17.73
C LYS A 310 3.55 40.13 18.64
N MET A 311 2.65 39.30 18.12
CA MET A 311 1.56 38.70 18.90
C MET A 311 2.08 37.85 20.08
N ARG A 312 3.19 37.13 19.88
CA ARG A 312 3.84 36.36 20.96
C ARG A 312 4.47 37.28 22.01
N GLU A 313 5.07 38.39 21.62
CA GLU A 313 5.64 39.38 22.53
C GLU A 313 4.55 40.09 23.35
N GLU A 314 3.46 40.51 22.70
CA GLU A 314 2.30 41.13 23.38
C GLU A 314 1.67 40.17 24.40
N THR A 315 1.45 38.91 24.01
CA THR A 315 0.91 37.90 24.94
C THR A 315 1.89 37.54 26.06
N ARG A 316 3.21 37.61 25.83
CA ARG A 316 4.23 37.42 26.88
C ARG A 316 4.29 38.61 27.83
N GLY A 317 4.14 39.84 27.33
CA GLY A 317 4.07 41.06 28.14
C GLY A 317 2.85 41.10 29.03
N LEU A 318 1.69 40.68 28.53
CA LEU A 318 0.44 40.59 29.30
C LEU A 318 0.53 39.56 30.44
N ARG A 319 1.21 38.43 30.25
CA ARG A 319 1.43 37.43 31.32
C ARG A 319 2.44 37.83 32.40
N ILE A 320 3.23 38.88 32.18
CA ILE A 320 4.20 39.39 33.17
C ILE A 320 3.57 40.55 33.99
N ALA A 321 2.46 41.11 33.51
CA ALA A 321 1.73 42.19 34.17
C ALA A 321 0.56 41.71 35.07
N GLU A 322 0.28 40.41 35.09
CA GLU A 322 -0.61 39.71 36.05
C GLU A 322 0.22 39.04 37.16
#